data_AF-A0A3Q3JHV6-F1
#
_entry.id   AF-A0A3Q3JHV6-F1
#
_cell.length_a   1.000
_cell.length_b   1.000
_cell.length_c   1.000
_cell.angle_alpha   90.00
_cell.angle_beta   90.00
_cell.angle_gamma   90.00
#
_symmetry.space_group_name_H-M   'P 1'
#
loop_
_entity.id
_entity.type
_entity.pdbx_description
1 polymer ?
#
loop_
_entity_poly.entity_id
_entity_poly.type
_entity_poly.pdbx_seq_one_letter_code
_entity_poly.pdbx_strand_id
1 'polypeptide(L)'
;MPSSLLCNLHSISPTPTRVCASAVGLSCVGKFRCGLSSQCISSSFQCDGKVQCNNEEDELGCVRLSGRNSVLQVQKGGVWWTVCSEDWNNWLGVSACKQLGYSRSWLKAQCSSGKVTTLKCLECGTRPKYNTRIVGGNISKPGQFPWQVSLHINGEHVCGGSIITSHWILTAAHCVFADPSMWVVYVGLTEQPVHRAQSLAVDQIIYHAYYQPKGLDYDIALMKLATSLVFNGISPICLPNHGEEFKEGTMCWISGWGATENEGDTSEVLRSAMVPLLSTKTCNKPKVYHGFISSWMICAGFLEGGTDSCQGDSGGPLACGDSSVWKLVGTTSWGIGCAMRNKPGVYTRITKSLSWIHQQMELKRTWVLQG
;
A
#
# COMPACT_ATOMS: atom_id res chain seq x y z
N MET A 1 -20.90 -29.55 -29.04
CA MET A 1 -22.03 -29.43 -28.10
C MET A 1 -22.25 -30.79 -27.44
N PRO A 2 -22.71 -30.89 -26.19
CA PRO A 2 -22.98 -29.84 -25.18
C PRO A 2 -22.05 -30.04 -23.94
N SER A 3 -21.99 -29.27 -22.84
CA SER A 3 -22.88 -28.26 -22.26
C SER A 3 -22.10 -27.49 -21.15
N SER A 4 -22.15 -26.16 -21.23
CA SER A 4 -22.26 -25.15 -20.16
C SER A 4 -21.94 -25.49 -18.70
N LEU A 5 -21.12 -24.65 -18.05
CA LEU A 5 -21.26 -24.27 -16.63
C LEU A 5 -20.75 -22.82 -16.44
N LEU A 6 -21.59 -21.82 -16.75
CA LEU A 6 -21.41 -20.42 -16.35
C LEU A 6 -22.75 -19.97 -15.77
N CYS A 7 -22.78 -19.59 -14.49
CA CYS A 7 -23.97 -19.03 -13.84
C CYS A 7 -24.03 -17.52 -14.10
N ASN A 8 -25.03 -17.07 -14.86
CA ASN A 8 -25.40 -15.67 -15.00
C ASN A 8 -26.69 -15.39 -14.21
N LEU A 9 -26.67 -14.34 -13.39
CA LEU A 9 -27.85 -13.76 -12.76
C LEU A 9 -28.13 -12.39 -13.38
N HIS A 10 -29.28 -12.26 -14.03
CA HIS A 10 -29.81 -11.03 -14.60
C HIS A 10 -30.34 -10.08 -13.51
N SER A 11 -30.20 -8.77 -13.75
CA SER A 11 -31.16 -7.77 -13.28
C SER A 11 -31.31 -6.64 -14.29
N ILE A 12 -32.57 -6.19 -14.42
CA ILE A 12 -33.14 -5.30 -15.43
C ILE A 12 -33.43 -3.94 -14.76
N SER A 13 -33.11 -2.81 -15.41
CA SER A 13 -34.04 -1.67 -15.55
C SER A 13 -33.54 -0.61 -16.56
N PRO A 14 -34.45 0.15 -17.23
CA PRO A 14 -34.10 1.13 -18.27
C PRO A 14 -34.41 2.60 -17.86
N THR A 15 -33.56 3.55 -18.30
CA THR A 15 -33.88 4.80 -19.06
C THR A 15 -32.75 5.85 -18.97
N PRO A 16 -32.60 6.73 -19.97
CA PRO A 16 -31.34 7.41 -20.26
C PRO A 16 -31.33 8.87 -19.77
N THR A 17 -30.33 9.23 -18.95
CA THR A 17 -29.99 10.64 -18.71
C THR A 17 -28.83 11.05 -19.61
N ARG A 18 -29.12 12.04 -20.48
CA ARG A 18 -28.19 12.68 -21.40
C ARG A 18 -26.94 13.17 -20.65
N VAL A 19 -25.78 12.69 -21.06
CA VAL A 19 -24.49 13.33 -20.73
C VAL A 19 -24.07 14.13 -21.96
N CYS A 20 -24.06 15.45 -21.82
CA CYS A 20 -23.44 16.35 -22.80
C CYS A 20 -21.92 16.08 -22.79
N ALA A 21 -21.44 15.40 -23.84
CA ALA A 21 -20.02 15.21 -24.07
C ALA A 21 -19.40 16.50 -24.61
N SER A 22 -18.41 17.02 -23.90
CA SER A 22 -17.39 17.91 -24.46
C SER A 22 -16.06 17.59 -23.80
N ALA A 23 -15.41 16.55 -24.34
CA ALA A 23 -13.98 16.33 -24.28
C ALA A 23 -13.61 15.31 -25.37
N VAL A 24 -13.35 15.78 -26.59
CA VAL A 24 -12.76 14.95 -27.64
C VAL A 24 -11.25 14.97 -27.43
N GLY A 25 -10.71 13.83 -26.99
CA GLY A 25 -9.26 13.55 -26.93
C GLY A 25 -8.88 12.48 -25.90
N LEU A 26 -8.41 11.32 -26.37
CA LEU A 26 -7.58 10.36 -25.60
C LEU A 26 -8.20 9.64 -24.38
N SER A 27 -9.47 9.26 -24.42
CA SER A 27 -10.01 8.36 -23.38
C SER A 27 -9.94 6.90 -23.84
N CYS A 28 -9.07 6.08 -23.22
CA CYS A 28 -9.03 4.62 -23.42
C CYS A 28 -10.27 3.92 -22.79
N VAL A 29 -11.47 4.48 -22.95
CA VAL A 29 -12.70 3.91 -22.36
C VAL A 29 -12.88 2.49 -22.86
N GLY A 30 -12.92 1.53 -21.93
CA GLY A 30 -13.06 0.10 -22.22
C GLY A 30 -11.79 -0.59 -22.74
N LYS A 31 -10.66 0.11 -22.82
CA LYS A 31 -9.36 -0.41 -23.26
C LYS A 31 -8.31 -0.31 -22.15
N PHE A 32 -7.28 -1.14 -22.23
CA PHE A 32 -6.10 -1.01 -21.37
C PHE A 32 -5.21 0.11 -21.90
N ARG A 33 -4.72 0.98 -21.03
CA ARG A 33 -3.78 2.04 -21.40
C ARG A 33 -2.38 1.63 -20.93
N CYS A 34 -1.47 1.42 -21.88
CA CYS A 34 -0.04 1.33 -21.58
C CYS A 34 0.40 2.64 -20.91
N GLY A 35 1.09 2.54 -19.77
CA GLY A 35 1.54 3.66 -18.97
C GLY A 35 2.49 4.56 -19.74
N LEU A 36 3.64 4.03 -20.18
CA LEU A 36 4.70 4.83 -20.80
C LEU A 36 4.35 5.35 -22.19
N SER A 37 3.81 4.50 -23.07
CA SER A 37 3.49 4.89 -24.45
C SER A 37 2.15 5.61 -24.59
N SER A 38 1.32 5.60 -23.54
CA SER A 38 -0.09 6.05 -23.60
C SER A 38 -0.93 5.37 -24.69
N GLN A 39 -0.47 4.25 -25.24
CA GLN A 39 -1.20 3.45 -26.22
C GLN A 39 -2.39 2.75 -25.57
N CYS A 40 -3.54 2.74 -26.24
CA CYS A 40 -4.70 1.96 -25.81
C CYS A 40 -4.75 0.60 -26.53
N ILE A 41 -4.63 -0.50 -25.81
CA ILE A 41 -4.78 -1.87 -26.33
C ILE A 41 -6.09 -2.50 -25.85
N SER A 42 -6.54 -3.58 -26.51
CA SER A 42 -7.72 -4.32 -26.05
C SER A 42 -7.48 -4.89 -24.65
N SER A 43 -8.48 -4.82 -23.76
CA SER A 43 -8.39 -5.44 -22.43
C SER A 43 -8.22 -6.97 -22.49
N SER A 44 -8.55 -7.60 -23.61
CA SER A 44 -8.31 -9.02 -23.86
C SER A 44 -6.83 -9.38 -23.99
N PHE A 45 -5.99 -8.39 -24.31
CA PHE A 45 -4.55 -8.57 -24.46
C PHE A 45 -3.78 -8.46 -23.13
N GLN A 46 -4.43 -8.00 -22.06
CA GLN A 46 -3.81 -8.06 -20.74
C GLN A 46 -3.64 -9.51 -20.29
N CYS A 47 -2.43 -9.87 -19.86
CA CYS A 47 -2.10 -11.17 -19.30
C CYS A 47 -2.38 -12.32 -20.28
N ASP A 48 -2.10 -12.11 -21.57
CA ASP A 48 -2.30 -13.10 -22.64
C ASP A 48 -1.00 -13.81 -23.03
N GLY A 49 0.13 -13.41 -22.43
CA GLY A 49 1.46 -13.94 -22.66
C GLY A 49 2.16 -13.34 -23.87
N LYS A 50 1.63 -12.29 -24.49
CA LYS A 50 2.23 -11.59 -25.62
C LYS A 50 2.37 -10.12 -25.27
N VAL A 51 3.58 -9.59 -25.41
CA VAL A 51 3.85 -8.18 -25.10
C VAL A 51 3.27 -7.26 -26.17
N GLN A 52 2.37 -6.35 -25.79
CA GLN A 52 1.94 -5.23 -26.64
C GLN A 52 2.26 -3.85 -26.06
N CYS A 53 2.54 -3.73 -24.76
CA CYS A 53 3.04 -2.49 -24.17
C CYS A 53 4.56 -2.55 -23.97
N ASN A 54 5.19 -1.37 -23.95
CA ASN A 54 6.61 -1.28 -23.59
C ASN A 54 6.83 -1.79 -22.15
N ASN A 55 8.01 -2.37 -21.89
CA ASN A 55 8.37 -2.94 -20.59
C ASN A 55 7.38 -4.01 -20.08
N GLU A 56 6.67 -4.68 -20.98
CA GLU A 56 5.75 -5.78 -20.66
C GLU A 56 4.60 -5.34 -19.73
N GLU A 57 4.23 -4.05 -19.72
CA GLU A 57 3.24 -3.47 -18.79
C GLU A 57 1.87 -4.18 -18.79
N ASP A 58 1.49 -4.72 -19.94
CA ASP A 58 0.27 -5.50 -20.19
C ASP A 58 0.32 -6.93 -19.61
N GLU A 59 1.52 -7.43 -19.31
CA GLU A 59 1.80 -8.77 -18.77
C GLU A 59 2.19 -8.75 -17.29
N LEU A 60 2.02 -7.59 -16.62
CA LEU A 60 2.28 -7.41 -15.19
C LEU A 60 0.99 -7.29 -14.38
N GLY A 61 1.07 -7.62 -13.09
CA GLY A 61 -0.06 -7.52 -12.17
C GLY A 61 -1.17 -8.52 -12.50
N CYS A 62 -0.84 -9.63 -13.14
CA CYS A 62 -1.78 -10.65 -13.61
C CYS A 62 -2.32 -11.55 -12.49
N VAL A 63 -1.77 -11.43 -11.29
CA VAL A 63 -2.14 -12.20 -10.10
C VAL A 63 -2.53 -11.24 -8.99
N ARG A 64 -3.60 -11.57 -8.25
CA ARG A 64 -3.96 -10.84 -7.03
C ARG A 64 -4.53 -11.75 -5.95
N LEU A 65 -4.48 -11.28 -4.71
CA LEU A 65 -5.19 -11.87 -3.58
C LEU A 65 -6.44 -11.05 -3.28
N SER A 66 -7.56 -11.72 -3.08
CA SER A 66 -8.87 -11.10 -2.94
C SER A 66 -9.59 -11.51 -1.65
N GLY A 67 -10.23 -10.52 -1.03
CA GLY A 67 -11.01 -10.69 0.19
C GLY A 67 -10.20 -11.10 1.42
N ARG A 68 -10.89 -11.28 2.55
CA ARG A 68 -10.23 -11.60 3.84
C ARG A 68 -9.52 -12.96 3.86
N ASN A 69 -9.94 -13.88 3.00
CA ASN A 69 -9.40 -15.23 2.93
C ASN A 69 -8.19 -15.36 1.98
N SER A 70 -7.69 -14.24 1.43
CA SER A 70 -6.56 -14.23 0.48
C SER A 70 -6.77 -15.20 -0.69
N VAL A 71 -7.98 -15.17 -1.27
CA VAL A 71 -8.33 -16.03 -2.41
C VAL A 71 -7.52 -15.59 -3.62
N LEU A 72 -6.81 -16.54 -4.22
CA LEU A 72 -5.98 -16.30 -5.39
C LEU A 72 -6.85 -16.08 -6.63
N GLN A 73 -6.60 -14.98 -7.34
CA GLN A 73 -7.22 -14.69 -8.61
C GLN A 73 -6.17 -14.40 -9.68
N VAL A 74 -6.46 -14.81 -10.91
CA VAL A 74 -5.64 -14.56 -12.10
C VAL A 74 -6.44 -13.81 -13.14
N GLN A 75 -5.81 -12.87 -13.83
CA GLN A 75 -6.45 -12.12 -14.91
C GLN A 75 -6.25 -12.84 -16.23
N LYS A 76 -7.34 -13.04 -16.97
CA LYS A 76 -7.31 -13.60 -18.33
C LYS A 76 -8.45 -13.05 -19.15
N GLY A 77 -8.13 -12.49 -20.32
CA GLY A 77 -9.12 -11.92 -21.23
C GLY A 77 -9.88 -10.72 -20.62
N GLY A 78 -9.21 -9.92 -19.79
CA GLY A 78 -9.81 -8.78 -19.10
C GLY A 78 -10.72 -9.13 -17.91
N VAL A 79 -10.83 -10.42 -17.55
CA VAL A 79 -11.66 -10.89 -16.44
C VAL A 79 -10.78 -11.54 -15.37
N TRP A 80 -11.13 -11.31 -14.10
CA TRP A 80 -10.48 -11.93 -12.96
C TRP A 80 -11.16 -13.26 -12.62
N TRP A 81 -10.38 -14.34 -12.66
CA TRP A 81 -10.82 -15.70 -12.38
C TRP A 81 -10.26 -16.16 -11.05
N THR A 82 -11.09 -16.80 -10.23
CA THR A 82 -10.63 -17.46 -9.01
C THR A 82 -9.93 -18.78 -9.37
N VAL A 83 -8.79 -19.02 -8.76
CA VAL A 83 -7.99 -20.23 -9.03
C VAL A 83 -8.56 -21.42 -8.27
N CYS A 84 -8.91 -22.48 -9.00
CA CYS A 84 -9.28 -23.78 -8.44
C CYS A 84 -8.08 -24.41 -7.75
N SER A 85 -8.33 -25.22 -6.73
CA SER A 85 -7.27 -25.89 -5.97
C SER A 85 -6.95 -27.30 -6.47
N GLU A 86 -7.73 -27.78 -7.45
CA GLU A 86 -7.41 -28.92 -8.31
C GLU A 86 -6.14 -28.60 -9.11
N ASP A 87 -5.22 -29.57 -9.20
CA ASP A 87 -3.94 -29.44 -9.89
C ASP A 87 -3.00 -28.31 -9.41
N TRP A 88 -3.35 -27.64 -8.31
CA TRP A 88 -2.49 -26.63 -7.69
C TRP A 88 -1.29 -27.27 -6.99
N ASN A 89 -0.09 -26.81 -7.33
CA ASN A 89 1.15 -27.33 -6.77
C ASN A 89 2.06 -26.19 -6.24
N ASN A 90 3.13 -26.59 -5.54
CA ASN A 90 4.05 -25.65 -4.91
C ASN A 90 4.72 -24.69 -5.90
N TRP A 91 5.05 -25.18 -7.11
CA TRP A 91 5.70 -24.37 -8.13
C TRP A 91 4.79 -23.25 -8.63
N LEU A 92 3.50 -23.54 -8.83
CA LEU A 92 2.50 -22.52 -9.19
C LEU A 92 2.33 -21.47 -8.08
N GLY A 93 2.34 -21.89 -6.81
CA GLY A 93 2.32 -20.95 -5.68
C GLY A 93 3.55 -20.07 -5.58
N VAL A 94 4.74 -20.63 -5.81
CA VAL A 94 5.99 -19.85 -5.87
C VAL A 94 5.92 -18.84 -7.02
N SER A 95 5.44 -19.26 -8.19
CA SER A 95 5.30 -18.39 -9.36
C SER A 95 4.33 -17.23 -9.09
N ALA A 96 3.15 -17.53 -8.54
CA ALA A 96 2.17 -16.52 -8.15
C ALA A 96 2.71 -15.54 -7.11
N CYS A 97 3.46 -16.02 -6.10
CA CYS A 97 4.08 -15.14 -5.11
C CYS A 97 5.17 -14.24 -5.71
N LYS A 98 5.93 -14.75 -6.68
CA LYS A 98 6.92 -13.94 -7.41
C LYS A 98 6.26 -12.83 -8.22
N GLN A 99 5.16 -13.11 -8.90
CA GLN A 99 4.39 -12.08 -9.62
C GLN A 99 3.81 -11.02 -8.67
N LEU A 100 3.46 -11.42 -7.44
CA LEU A 100 3.04 -10.48 -6.41
C LEU A 100 4.21 -9.70 -5.76
N GLY A 101 5.46 -9.94 -6.15
CA GLY A 101 6.65 -9.25 -5.66
C GLY A 101 7.35 -9.90 -4.45
N TYR A 102 7.02 -11.15 -4.09
CA TYR A 102 7.56 -11.83 -2.90
C TYR A 102 8.62 -12.90 -3.25
N SER A 103 9.68 -12.99 -2.45
CA SER A 103 10.84 -13.87 -2.71
C SER A 103 10.70 -15.31 -2.19
N ARG A 104 9.76 -15.59 -1.29
CA ARG A 104 9.48 -16.93 -0.73
C ARG A 104 7.97 -17.14 -0.59
N SER A 105 7.54 -18.39 -0.40
CA SER A 105 6.12 -18.74 -0.21
C SER A 105 5.95 -19.73 0.93
N TRP A 106 4.84 -19.62 1.68
CA TRP A 106 4.33 -20.68 2.55
C TRP A 106 2.91 -21.04 2.10
N LEU A 107 2.67 -22.32 1.83
CA LEU A 107 1.41 -22.80 1.24
C LEU A 107 0.56 -23.56 2.26
N LYS A 108 -0.74 -23.32 2.20
CA LYS A 108 -1.76 -24.28 2.63
C LYS A 108 -2.85 -24.27 1.55
N ALA A 109 -3.08 -25.39 0.88
CA ALA A 109 -4.07 -25.52 -0.20
C ALA A 109 -5.00 -26.70 0.09
N GLN A 110 -6.25 -26.63 -0.41
CA GLN A 110 -6.97 -27.83 -0.86
C GLN A 110 -8.26 -27.54 -1.62
N CYS A 111 -8.51 -28.30 -2.73
CA CYS A 111 -9.77 -28.99 -3.12
C CYS A 111 -10.21 -29.17 -4.59
N SER A 112 -11.13 -30.15 -4.68
CA SER A 112 -12.16 -30.42 -5.70
C SER A 112 -13.62 -30.42 -5.18
N SER A 113 -13.91 -29.83 -3.99
CA SER A 113 -15.22 -29.92 -3.30
C SER A 113 -16.02 -28.60 -3.22
N GLY A 114 -15.75 -27.62 -4.10
CA GLY A 114 -16.26 -26.23 -3.97
C GLY A 114 -15.35 -25.30 -3.18
N LYS A 115 -14.04 -25.56 -3.19
CA LYS A 115 -13.03 -24.84 -2.41
C LYS A 115 -11.97 -24.24 -3.34
N VAL A 116 -11.47 -23.05 -2.98
CA VAL A 116 -10.63 -22.17 -3.81
C VAL A 116 -9.20 -22.12 -3.27
N THR A 117 -8.22 -21.79 -4.13
CA THR A 117 -6.83 -21.62 -3.69
C THR A 117 -6.69 -20.33 -2.88
N THR A 118 -6.13 -20.44 -1.68
CA THR A 118 -5.68 -19.29 -0.88
C THR A 118 -4.16 -19.30 -0.82
N LEU A 119 -3.56 -18.12 -0.80
CA LEU A 119 -2.10 -17.99 -0.89
C LEU A 119 -1.59 -17.02 0.18
N LYS A 120 -0.49 -17.41 0.84
CA LYS A 120 0.23 -16.58 1.80
C LYS A 120 1.70 -16.50 1.39
N CYS A 121 2.06 -15.41 0.73
CA CYS A 121 3.42 -15.22 0.21
C CYS A 121 4.41 -14.72 1.27
N LEU A 122 3.93 -14.20 2.39
CA LEU A 122 4.77 -13.61 3.41
C LEU A 122 4.15 -13.79 4.79
N GLU A 123 4.97 -14.15 5.77
CA GLU A 123 4.63 -13.96 7.17
C GLU A 123 4.80 -12.48 7.51
N CYS A 124 3.69 -11.80 7.79
CA CYS A 124 3.62 -10.35 7.96
C CYS A 124 2.60 -9.96 9.03
N GLY A 125 2.63 -8.70 9.44
CA GLY A 125 1.61 -8.12 10.32
C GLY A 125 1.64 -8.67 11.74
N THR A 126 2.74 -9.30 12.14
CA THR A 126 2.92 -9.83 13.50
C THR A 126 3.65 -8.80 14.34
N ARG A 127 3.18 -8.57 15.57
CA ARG A 127 3.86 -7.76 16.59
C ARG A 127 3.67 -8.38 17.98
N PRO A 128 4.57 -8.15 18.94
CA PRO A 128 4.39 -8.63 20.31
C PRO A 128 3.09 -8.07 20.92
N LYS A 129 2.39 -8.87 21.74
CA LYS A 129 1.20 -8.41 22.47
C LYS A 129 1.63 -7.60 23.68
N TYR A 130 1.32 -6.32 23.70
CA TYR A 130 1.50 -5.45 24.86
C TYR A 130 0.14 -5.22 25.54
N ASN A 131 0.03 -5.56 26.82
CA ASN A 131 -1.24 -5.60 27.57
C ASN A 131 -1.73 -4.24 28.11
N THR A 132 -1.08 -3.13 27.76
CA THR A 132 -1.45 -1.80 28.28
C THR A 132 -2.32 -1.03 27.29
N ARG A 133 -3.45 -0.50 27.77
CA ARG A 133 -4.32 0.44 27.03
C ARG A 133 -3.55 1.75 26.86
N ILE A 134 -3.07 2.01 25.65
CA ILE A 134 -2.24 3.17 25.33
C ILE A 134 -3.11 4.17 24.55
N VAL A 135 -3.23 5.40 25.05
CA VAL A 135 -4.01 6.50 24.47
C VAL A 135 -3.15 7.76 24.49
N GLY A 136 -3.04 8.48 23.38
CA GLY A 136 -2.37 9.80 23.30
C GLY A 136 -0.84 9.79 23.20
N GLY A 137 -0.28 9.41 22.04
CA GLY A 137 1.12 9.70 21.67
C GLY A 137 2.18 9.16 22.64
N ASN A 138 2.17 7.86 22.92
CA ASN A 138 3.07 7.26 23.90
C ASN A 138 4.40 6.84 23.29
N ILE A 139 5.45 6.78 24.12
CA ILE A 139 6.75 6.23 23.75
C ILE A 139 6.56 4.74 23.41
N SER A 140 7.02 4.35 22.22
CA SER A 140 6.91 2.99 21.72
C SER A 140 8.02 2.13 22.30
N LYS A 141 7.68 0.90 22.67
CA LYS A 141 8.65 -0.07 23.17
C LYS A 141 9.44 -0.68 22.00
N PRO A 142 10.71 -1.11 22.23
CA PRO A 142 11.46 -1.90 21.25
C PRO A 142 10.63 -3.07 20.70
N GLY A 143 10.58 -3.18 19.37
CA GLY A 143 9.83 -4.21 18.66
C GLY A 143 8.30 -4.04 18.62
N GLN A 144 7.75 -2.94 19.15
CA GLN A 144 6.30 -2.72 19.16
C GLN A 144 5.71 -2.52 17.76
N PHE A 145 6.45 -1.86 16.86
CA PHE A 145 6.09 -1.65 15.46
C PHE A 145 7.24 -2.15 14.58
N PRO A 146 7.36 -3.47 14.39
CA PRO A 146 8.55 -4.08 13.79
C PRO A 146 8.72 -3.78 12.29
N TRP A 147 7.67 -3.23 11.65
CA TRP A 147 7.65 -2.75 10.28
C TRP A 147 7.99 -1.28 10.12
N GLN A 148 8.06 -0.51 11.21
CA GLN A 148 8.38 0.91 11.15
C GLN A 148 9.82 1.10 10.67
N VAL A 149 10.01 2.05 9.74
CA VAL A 149 11.36 2.51 9.35
C VAL A 149 11.49 4.02 9.49
N SER A 150 12.74 4.45 9.66
CA SER A 150 13.15 5.85 9.60
C SER A 150 13.96 6.08 8.33
N LEU A 151 13.58 7.06 7.52
CA LEU A 151 14.24 7.43 6.27
C LEU A 151 15.09 8.67 6.51
N HIS A 152 16.40 8.55 6.26
CA HIS A 152 17.36 9.61 6.53
C HIS A 152 18.03 10.12 5.25
N ILE A 153 18.35 11.42 5.26
CA ILE A 153 19.29 12.08 4.35
C ILE A 153 20.34 12.76 5.20
N ASN A 154 21.62 12.66 4.84
CA ASN A 154 22.74 13.30 5.55
C ASN A 154 22.77 13.01 7.07
N GLY A 155 22.29 11.85 7.49
CA GLY A 155 22.23 11.44 8.89
C GLY A 155 20.98 11.91 9.65
N GLU A 156 20.15 12.77 9.08
CA GLU A 156 18.96 13.32 9.72
C GLU A 156 17.68 12.61 9.28
N HIS A 157 16.74 12.43 10.21
CA HIS A 157 15.42 11.87 9.93
C HIS A 157 14.59 12.84 9.09
N VAL A 158 14.03 12.36 7.98
CA VAL A 158 13.18 13.15 7.08
C VAL A 158 11.75 12.64 7.08
N CYS A 159 11.57 11.32 6.95
CA CYS A 159 10.26 10.68 6.85
C CYS A 159 10.25 9.29 7.49
N GLY A 160 9.06 8.79 7.76
CA GLY A 160 8.80 7.39 8.06
C GLY A 160 8.62 6.51 6.82
N GLY A 161 8.46 5.23 7.06
CA GLY A 161 8.08 4.24 6.06
C GLY A 161 7.65 2.93 6.68
N SER A 162 7.26 1.97 5.84
CA SER A 162 6.82 0.65 6.25
C SER A 162 7.56 -0.45 5.49
N ILE A 163 8.12 -1.43 6.20
CA ILE A 163 8.63 -2.68 5.62
C ILE A 163 7.44 -3.47 5.08
N ILE A 164 7.35 -3.68 3.76
CA ILE A 164 6.29 -4.49 3.13
C ILE A 164 6.81 -5.83 2.61
N THR A 165 8.11 -5.93 2.32
CA THR A 165 8.81 -7.17 1.99
C THR A 165 10.25 -7.12 2.51
N SER A 166 11.07 -8.13 2.22
CA SER A 166 12.50 -8.09 2.60
C SER A 166 13.32 -7.10 1.75
N HIS A 167 12.81 -6.61 0.62
CA HIS A 167 13.52 -5.66 -0.25
C HIS A 167 12.81 -4.34 -0.44
N TRP A 168 11.56 -4.22 -0.02
CA TRP A 168 10.71 -3.07 -0.37
C TRP A 168 10.19 -2.38 0.88
N ILE A 169 10.42 -1.07 0.90
CA ILE A 169 9.83 -0.12 1.83
C ILE A 169 8.77 0.69 1.10
N LEU A 170 7.61 0.87 1.73
CA LEU A 170 6.56 1.77 1.26
C LEU A 170 6.60 3.07 2.05
N THR A 171 6.55 4.20 1.36
CA THR A 171 6.54 5.55 1.93
C THR A 171 5.69 6.48 1.06
N ALA A 172 5.71 7.79 1.33
CA ALA A 172 5.01 8.80 0.56
C ALA A 172 5.88 9.33 -0.59
N ALA A 173 5.25 9.77 -1.68
CA ALA A 173 5.97 10.34 -2.83
C ALA A 173 6.62 11.68 -2.49
N HIS A 174 5.95 12.51 -1.66
CA HIS A 174 6.49 13.80 -1.24
C HIS A 174 7.76 13.69 -0.39
N CYS A 175 8.03 12.52 0.20
CA CYS A 175 9.25 12.26 0.96
C CYS A 175 10.47 12.07 0.05
N VAL A 176 10.30 11.48 -1.13
CA VAL A 176 11.42 10.96 -1.94
C VAL A 176 11.90 11.93 -3.02
N PHE A 177 12.49 13.04 -2.58
CA PHE A 177 12.93 14.15 -3.46
C PHE A 177 14.40 14.09 -3.88
N ALA A 178 15.21 13.21 -3.29
CA ALA A 178 16.65 13.10 -3.54
C ALA A 178 17.04 11.78 -4.23
N ASP A 179 18.26 11.75 -4.78
CA ASP A 179 18.84 10.56 -5.42
C ASP A 179 18.90 9.35 -4.45
N PRO A 180 18.62 8.10 -4.91
CA PRO A 180 18.68 6.92 -4.05
C PRO A 180 19.95 6.78 -3.22
N SER A 181 21.12 7.17 -3.76
CA SER A 181 22.42 7.05 -3.07
C SER A 181 22.54 7.93 -1.82
N MET A 182 21.71 8.97 -1.70
CA MET A 182 21.68 9.86 -0.53
C MET A 182 20.83 9.30 0.62
N TRP A 183 19.97 8.32 0.33
CA TRP A 183 19.02 7.81 1.30
C TRP A 183 19.61 6.65 2.11
N VAL A 184 19.35 6.68 3.41
CA VAL A 184 19.62 5.58 4.32
C VAL A 184 18.33 5.18 5.02
N VAL A 185 17.99 3.89 4.96
CA VAL A 185 16.85 3.33 5.68
C VAL A 185 17.33 2.70 6.97
N TYR A 186 16.75 3.11 8.09
CA TYR A 186 16.99 2.50 9.39
C TYR A 186 15.79 1.70 9.87
N VAL A 187 16.06 0.50 10.41
CA VAL A 187 15.05 -0.45 10.88
C VAL A 187 15.32 -0.90 12.31
N GLY A 188 14.29 -1.36 13.01
CA GLY A 188 14.40 -1.85 14.39
C GLY A 188 14.74 -0.75 15.41
N LEU A 189 14.58 0.50 15.02
CA LEU A 189 14.83 1.67 15.85
C LEU A 189 13.63 2.02 16.73
N THR A 190 13.91 2.47 17.95
CA THR A 190 12.95 3.16 18.81
C THR A 190 13.47 4.47 19.39
N GLU A 191 14.76 4.77 19.23
CA GLU A 191 15.41 5.99 19.73
C GLU A 191 16.47 6.47 18.72
N GLN A 192 16.71 7.77 18.69
CA GLN A 192 17.72 8.46 17.89
C GLN A 192 18.63 9.27 18.86
N PRO A 193 19.94 9.47 18.56
CA PRO A 193 20.66 9.07 17.35
C PRO A 193 21.10 7.60 17.34
N VAL A 194 21.49 7.16 16.14
CA VAL A 194 21.46 5.77 15.68
C VAL A 194 22.71 4.95 16.06
N HIS A 195 23.06 4.91 17.34
CA HIS A 195 24.16 4.05 17.76
C HIS A 195 23.76 2.57 17.64
N ARG A 196 24.31 1.86 16.63
CA ARG A 196 24.19 0.40 16.37
C ARG A 196 22.91 -0.10 15.68
N ALA A 197 22.08 0.76 15.08
CA ALA A 197 20.95 0.24 14.32
C ALA A 197 21.35 -0.31 12.95
N GLN A 198 20.53 -1.22 12.43
CA GLN A 198 20.69 -1.72 11.08
C GLN A 198 20.31 -0.62 10.08
N SER A 199 21.30 -0.16 9.32
CA SER A 199 21.15 0.78 8.21
C SER A 199 21.23 0.06 6.87
N LEU A 200 20.47 0.53 5.89
CA LEU A 200 20.36 -0.10 4.58
C LEU A 200 20.44 0.97 3.49
N ALA A 201 21.27 0.70 2.49
CA ALA A 201 21.35 1.52 1.30
C ALA A 201 20.14 1.28 0.38
N VAL A 202 19.79 2.30 -0.38
CA VAL A 202 18.67 2.29 -1.32
C VAL A 202 19.22 2.13 -2.73
N ASP A 203 18.75 1.09 -3.41
CA ASP A 203 19.10 0.79 -4.81
C ASP A 203 18.25 1.63 -5.76
N GLN A 204 16.97 1.78 -5.43
CA GLN A 204 16.01 2.41 -6.33
C GLN A 204 14.86 3.06 -5.58
N ILE A 205 14.39 4.19 -6.11
CA ILE A 205 13.18 4.88 -5.68
C ILE A 205 12.18 4.91 -6.84
N ILE A 206 10.92 4.60 -6.55
CA ILE A 206 9.82 4.61 -7.51
C ILE A 206 8.63 5.30 -6.86
N TYR A 207 8.21 6.46 -7.36
CA TYR A 207 6.98 7.13 -6.94
C TYR A 207 5.93 7.06 -8.07
N HIS A 208 4.66 7.26 -7.70
CA HIS A 208 3.57 7.14 -8.65
C HIS A 208 3.65 8.25 -9.73
N ALA A 209 3.55 7.88 -11.01
CA ALA A 209 3.75 8.82 -12.13
C ALA A 209 2.73 9.98 -12.20
N TYR A 210 1.54 9.79 -11.63
CA TYR A 210 0.50 10.83 -11.51
C TYR A 210 0.59 11.66 -10.21
N TYR A 211 1.58 11.41 -9.36
CA TYR A 211 1.80 12.25 -8.19
C TYR A 211 2.12 13.68 -8.64
N GLN A 212 1.41 14.64 -8.06
CA GLN A 212 1.66 16.06 -8.25
C GLN A 212 1.73 16.74 -6.89
N PRO A 213 2.80 17.49 -6.57
CA PRO A 213 2.98 18.09 -5.24
C PRO A 213 1.80 18.96 -4.76
N LYS A 214 1.10 19.63 -5.69
CA LYS A 214 -0.07 20.47 -5.37
C LYS A 214 -1.38 19.69 -5.22
N GLY A 215 -1.49 18.53 -5.87
CA GLY A 215 -2.72 17.74 -5.93
C GLY A 215 -2.87 16.76 -4.77
N LEU A 216 -1.74 16.34 -4.17
CA LEU A 216 -1.64 15.40 -3.04
C LEU A 216 -2.27 14.01 -3.25
N ASP A 217 -2.96 13.79 -4.38
CA ASP A 217 -3.35 12.48 -4.88
C ASP A 217 -2.12 11.69 -5.35
N TYR A 218 -2.24 10.36 -5.26
CA TYR A 218 -1.17 9.43 -5.62
C TYR A 218 0.14 9.64 -4.85
N ASP A 219 0.06 10.16 -3.61
CA ASP A 219 1.23 10.37 -2.76
C ASP A 219 1.73 9.05 -2.16
N ILE A 220 2.41 8.27 -2.99
CA ILE A 220 2.96 6.96 -2.65
C ILE A 220 4.27 6.70 -3.41
N ALA A 221 5.22 6.11 -2.70
CA ALA A 221 6.48 5.66 -3.24
C ALA A 221 6.93 4.32 -2.66
N LEU A 222 7.77 3.64 -3.42
CA LEU A 222 8.49 2.43 -3.04
C LEU A 222 9.98 2.71 -3.08
N MET A 223 10.69 2.28 -2.04
CA MET A 223 12.14 2.26 -2.00
C MET A 223 12.61 0.81 -2.00
N LYS A 224 13.40 0.45 -3.00
CA LYS A 224 14.05 -0.85 -3.13
C LYS A 224 15.39 -0.81 -2.40
N LEU A 225 15.60 -1.74 -1.49
CA LEU A 225 16.84 -1.88 -0.75
C LEU A 225 17.90 -2.56 -1.61
N ALA A 226 19.16 -2.12 -1.48
CA ALA A 226 20.31 -2.74 -2.16
C ALA A 226 20.59 -4.17 -1.67
N THR A 227 20.24 -4.46 -0.42
CA THR A 227 20.41 -5.78 0.19
C THR A 227 19.13 -6.21 0.87
N SER A 228 18.78 -7.50 0.77
CA SER A 228 17.63 -8.06 1.48
C SER A 228 17.76 -7.88 2.99
N LEU A 229 16.67 -7.43 3.62
CA LEU A 229 16.47 -7.50 5.06
C LEU A 229 16.50 -8.94 5.56
N VAL A 230 17.07 -9.11 6.74
CA VAL A 230 16.95 -10.32 7.56
C VAL A 230 16.02 -10.00 8.71
N PHE A 231 14.90 -10.71 8.79
CA PHE A 231 13.89 -10.48 9.82
C PHE A 231 14.34 -11.05 11.17
N ASN A 232 15.04 -10.24 11.95
CA ASN A 232 15.43 -10.55 13.33
C ASN A 232 15.04 -9.38 14.24
N GLY A 233 13.94 -9.51 14.98
CA GLY A 233 13.36 -8.41 15.75
C GLY A 233 12.62 -7.34 14.93
N ILE A 234 12.66 -7.45 13.60
CA ILE A 234 11.89 -6.67 12.63
C ILE A 234 11.05 -7.62 11.76
N SER A 235 9.92 -7.14 11.24
CA SER A 235 9.01 -7.94 10.42
C SER A 235 8.18 -7.02 9.52
N PRO A 236 7.76 -7.50 8.34
CA PRO A 236 6.96 -6.70 7.42
C PRO A 236 5.51 -6.56 7.92
N ILE A 237 4.86 -5.44 7.58
CA ILE A 237 3.40 -5.30 7.73
C ILE A 237 2.70 -5.93 6.53
N CYS A 238 1.51 -6.52 6.73
CA CYS A 238 0.77 -7.07 5.61
C CYS A 238 0.15 -5.96 4.75
N LEU A 239 0.19 -6.13 3.43
CA LEU A 239 -0.68 -5.37 2.55
C LEU A 239 -2.13 -5.92 2.65
N PRO A 240 -3.16 -5.06 2.54
CA PRO A 240 -4.53 -5.50 2.37
C PRO A 240 -4.73 -6.33 1.11
N ASN A 241 -5.76 -7.16 1.08
CA ASN A 241 -6.15 -7.85 -0.15
C ASN A 241 -7.10 -6.98 -0.99
N HIS A 242 -7.20 -7.27 -2.28
CA HIS A 242 -8.18 -6.61 -3.15
C HIS A 242 -9.61 -6.84 -2.65
N GLY A 243 -10.42 -5.78 -2.65
CA GLY A 243 -11.80 -5.82 -2.16
C GLY A 243 -11.92 -5.91 -0.63
N GLU A 244 -10.83 -5.86 0.11
CA GLU A 244 -10.89 -5.77 1.57
C GLU A 244 -11.31 -4.37 2.01
N GLU A 245 -12.31 -4.30 2.89
CA GLU A 245 -12.86 -3.06 3.41
C GLU A 245 -12.58 -2.89 4.90
N PHE A 246 -12.20 -1.67 5.27
CA PHE A 246 -11.99 -1.22 6.64
C PHE A 246 -13.08 -0.21 7.00
N LYS A 247 -13.88 -0.54 8.02
CA LYS A 247 -15.08 0.24 8.38
C LYS A 247 -14.70 1.53 9.10
N GLU A 248 -15.53 2.56 8.96
CA GLU A 248 -15.46 3.76 9.80
C GLU A 248 -15.50 3.37 11.28
N GLY A 249 -14.71 4.06 12.10
CA GLY A 249 -14.53 3.75 13.52
C GLY A 249 -13.55 2.61 13.82
N THR A 250 -13.00 1.92 12.82
CA THR A 250 -11.92 0.95 13.05
C THR A 250 -10.73 1.68 13.66
N MET A 251 -10.26 1.23 14.82
CA MET A 251 -9.09 1.82 15.46
C MET A 251 -7.82 1.28 14.83
N CYS A 252 -6.94 2.19 14.43
CA CYS A 252 -5.68 1.90 13.78
C CYS A 252 -4.54 2.56 14.55
N TRP A 253 -3.34 1.99 14.42
CA TRP A 253 -2.12 2.57 14.96
C TRP A 253 -1.44 3.44 13.93
N ILE A 254 -0.99 4.60 14.39
CA ILE A 254 0.03 5.40 13.73
C ILE A 254 1.30 5.35 14.56
N SER A 255 2.44 5.42 13.89
CA SER A 255 3.75 5.46 14.54
C SER A 255 4.75 6.26 13.70
N GLY A 256 5.67 6.94 14.38
CA GLY A 256 6.72 7.74 13.75
C GLY A 256 7.50 8.59 14.73
N TRP A 257 8.46 9.35 14.19
CA TRP A 257 9.35 10.27 14.91
C TRP A 257 9.01 11.72 14.61
N GLY A 258 7.82 11.98 14.06
CA GLY A 258 7.37 13.33 13.76
C GLY A 258 7.25 14.22 14.99
N ALA A 259 7.10 15.50 14.73
CA ALA A 259 6.93 16.54 15.73
C ALA A 259 5.74 16.23 16.65
N THR A 260 5.88 16.53 17.93
CA THR A 260 4.78 16.32 18.90
C THR A 260 3.79 17.47 18.93
N GLU A 261 4.11 18.58 18.27
CA GLU A 261 3.31 19.78 18.16
C GLU A 261 3.55 20.46 16.81
N ASN A 262 2.64 21.36 16.42
CA ASN A 262 2.76 22.11 15.18
C ASN A 262 4.07 22.91 15.15
N GLU A 263 4.84 22.76 14.07
CA GLU A 263 6.13 23.45 13.88
C GLU A 263 7.17 23.12 14.97
N GLY A 264 6.96 22.06 15.75
CA GLY A 264 7.93 21.56 16.72
C GLY A 264 9.02 20.70 16.10
N ASP A 265 10.04 20.39 16.91
CA ASP A 265 11.13 19.49 16.52
C ASP A 265 10.66 18.03 16.45
N THR A 266 11.30 17.24 15.58
CA THR A 266 11.07 15.79 15.49
C THR A 266 11.43 15.09 16.80
N SER A 267 10.67 14.06 17.16
CA SER A 267 10.90 13.28 18.38
C SER A 267 12.11 12.37 18.22
N GLU A 268 13.03 12.38 19.19
CA GLU A 268 14.14 11.42 19.24
C GLU A 268 13.66 9.99 19.49
N VAL A 269 12.51 9.83 20.15
CA VAL A 269 11.91 8.53 20.47
C VAL A 269 10.73 8.20 19.55
N LEU A 270 10.58 6.93 19.17
CA LEU A 270 9.47 6.47 18.35
C LEU A 270 8.17 6.62 19.14
N ARG A 271 7.22 7.37 18.62
CA ARG A 271 5.91 7.56 19.23
C ARG A 271 4.85 6.78 18.49
N SER A 272 3.77 6.46 19.20
CA SER A 272 2.62 5.81 18.61
C SER A 272 1.31 6.23 19.26
N ALA A 273 0.25 6.21 18.46
CA ALA A 273 -1.09 6.55 18.90
C ALA A 273 -2.16 5.73 18.17
N MET A 274 -3.33 5.59 18.80
CA MET A 274 -4.50 4.98 18.18
C MET A 274 -5.44 6.06 17.66
N VAL A 275 -5.85 5.93 16.40
CA VAL A 275 -6.78 6.83 15.72
C VAL A 275 -7.90 6.03 15.03
N PRO A 276 -9.16 6.49 15.05
CA PRO A 276 -10.24 5.85 14.32
C PRO A 276 -10.21 6.23 12.84
N LEU A 277 -10.57 5.30 11.96
CA LEU A 277 -10.85 5.63 10.57
C LEU A 277 -12.11 6.49 10.45
N LEU A 278 -12.06 7.50 9.59
CA LEU A 278 -13.20 8.35 9.25
C LEU A 278 -13.67 8.08 7.82
N SER A 279 -14.98 8.13 7.59
CA SER A 279 -15.50 8.03 6.22
C SER A 279 -15.13 9.25 5.38
N THR A 280 -14.96 9.07 4.07
CA THR A 280 -14.74 10.16 3.12
C THR A 280 -15.85 11.21 3.21
N LYS A 281 -17.10 10.77 3.45
CA LYS A 281 -18.24 11.68 3.68
C LYS A 281 -18.04 12.56 4.91
N THR A 282 -17.62 11.98 6.04
CA THR A 282 -17.30 12.74 7.25
C THR A 282 -16.16 13.72 6.99
N CYS A 283 -15.12 13.27 6.31
CA CYS A 283 -13.93 14.07 6.04
C CYS A 283 -14.18 15.22 5.05
N ASN A 284 -15.14 15.05 4.13
CA ASN A 284 -15.55 16.08 3.17
C ASN A 284 -16.65 17.02 3.66
N LYS A 285 -17.04 16.97 4.94
CA LYS A 285 -17.93 17.98 5.52
C LYS A 285 -17.32 19.38 5.37
N PRO A 286 -18.13 20.45 5.22
CA PRO A 286 -17.62 21.81 5.01
C PRO A 286 -16.64 22.31 6.08
N LYS A 287 -16.81 21.88 7.33
CA LYS A 287 -15.93 22.28 8.45
C LYS A 287 -14.62 21.49 8.53
N VAL A 288 -14.50 20.39 7.78
CA VAL A 288 -13.36 19.46 7.83
C VAL A 288 -12.43 19.75 6.63
N TYR A 289 -12.65 19.12 5.48
CA TYR A 289 -11.87 19.37 4.26
C TYR A 289 -12.71 19.81 3.06
N HIS A 290 -14.02 20.03 3.21
CA HIS A 290 -14.86 20.67 2.17
C HIS A 290 -14.71 20.07 0.76
N GLY A 291 -14.76 18.75 0.65
CA GLY A 291 -14.71 18.05 -0.64
C GLY A 291 -13.31 17.71 -1.17
N PHE A 292 -12.23 18.09 -0.47
CA PHE A 292 -10.85 17.86 -0.93
C PHE A 292 -10.38 16.40 -0.83
N ILE A 293 -11.07 15.54 -0.08
CA ILE A 293 -10.66 14.15 0.13
C ILE A 293 -11.17 13.29 -1.04
N SER A 294 -10.23 12.85 -1.86
CA SER A 294 -10.48 12.01 -3.04
C SER A 294 -10.74 10.55 -2.67
N SER A 295 -10.97 9.71 -3.70
CA SER A 295 -11.06 8.25 -3.51
C SER A 295 -9.72 7.57 -3.22
N TRP A 296 -8.59 8.21 -3.53
CA TRP A 296 -7.22 7.74 -3.24
C TRP A 296 -6.76 8.07 -1.83
N MET A 297 -7.53 8.87 -1.09
CA MET A 297 -7.23 9.27 0.27
C MET A 297 -8.11 8.55 1.29
N ILE A 298 -7.60 8.37 2.51
CA ILE A 298 -8.34 7.92 3.68
C ILE A 298 -7.99 8.81 4.87
N CYS A 299 -8.98 9.13 5.70
CA CYS A 299 -8.78 9.94 6.89
C CYS A 299 -8.77 9.08 8.15
N ALA A 300 -7.95 9.45 9.12
CA ALA A 300 -7.98 8.87 10.45
C ALA A 300 -7.69 9.92 11.51
N GLY A 301 -8.40 9.88 12.64
CA GLY A 301 -8.24 10.85 13.73
C GLY A 301 -9.55 11.19 14.41
N PHE A 302 -9.46 11.96 15.50
CA PHE A 302 -10.61 12.47 16.23
C PHE A 302 -11.00 13.84 15.72
N LEU A 303 -12.29 14.09 15.48
CA LEU A 303 -12.76 15.40 15.00
C LEU A 303 -12.63 16.48 16.08
N GLU A 304 -12.57 16.08 17.34
CA GLU A 304 -12.27 16.93 18.48
C GLU A 304 -10.82 17.45 18.44
N GLY A 305 -9.93 16.78 17.69
CA GLY A 305 -8.48 17.02 17.69
C GLY A 305 -7.76 16.19 18.75
N GLY A 306 -6.57 16.63 19.15
CA GLY A 306 -5.78 16.08 20.26
C GLY A 306 -4.79 14.98 19.88
N THR A 307 -5.15 14.04 19.00
CA THR A 307 -4.23 12.96 18.57
C THR A 307 -4.21 12.86 17.06
N ASP A 308 -3.00 12.97 16.48
CA ASP A 308 -2.77 13.00 15.04
C ASP A 308 -1.32 12.64 14.69
N SER A 309 -1.06 12.39 13.41
CA SER A 309 0.30 12.40 12.83
C SER A 309 0.76 13.84 12.57
N CYS A 310 2.06 14.10 12.60
CA CYS A 310 2.62 15.43 12.37
C CYS A 310 3.83 15.42 11.43
N GLN A 311 4.46 16.57 11.21
CA GLN A 311 5.67 16.71 10.37
C GLN A 311 6.74 15.71 10.80
N GLY A 312 7.28 14.93 9.86
CA GLY A 312 8.22 13.83 10.12
C GLY A 312 7.57 12.45 10.23
N ASP A 313 6.26 12.35 10.48
CA ASP A 313 5.52 11.08 10.40
C ASP A 313 5.14 10.70 8.96
N SER A 314 5.35 11.61 8.01
CA SER A 314 5.11 11.42 6.58
C SER A 314 5.70 10.12 6.06
N GLY A 315 4.94 9.39 5.24
CA GLY A 315 5.32 8.05 4.77
C GLY A 315 5.14 6.93 5.79
N GLY A 316 4.97 7.25 7.07
CA GLY A 316 4.74 6.29 8.16
C GLY A 316 3.44 5.49 8.03
N PRO A 317 3.31 4.39 8.80
CA PRO A 317 2.19 3.47 8.69
C PRO A 317 0.91 3.97 9.36
N LEU A 318 -0.23 3.81 8.68
CA LEU A 318 -1.54 3.65 9.30
C LEU A 318 -1.89 2.16 9.34
N ALA A 319 -1.54 1.51 10.45
CA ALA A 319 -1.67 0.07 10.65
C ALA A 319 -3.00 -0.28 11.32
N CYS A 320 -3.90 -0.92 10.58
CA CYS A 320 -5.16 -1.43 11.11
C CYS A 320 -5.10 -2.96 11.18
N GLY A 321 -5.55 -3.55 12.27
CA GLY A 321 -5.51 -5.00 12.44
C GLY A 321 -6.66 -5.48 13.32
N ASP A 322 -6.94 -6.76 13.21
CA ASP A 322 -7.65 -7.49 14.26
C ASP A 322 -6.66 -8.00 15.30
N SER A 323 -7.12 -8.82 16.24
CA SER A 323 -6.29 -9.34 17.35
C SER A 323 -5.13 -10.25 16.90
N SER A 324 -5.00 -10.56 15.61
CA SER A 324 -4.02 -11.52 15.09
C SER A 324 -3.09 -10.99 13.99
N VAL A 325 -3.57 -10.15 13.07
CA VAL A 325 -2.77 -9.66 11.92
C VAL A 325 -2.98 -8.17 11.66
N TRP A 326 -1.88 -7.43 11.57
CA TRP A 326 -1.85 -6.01 11.23
C TRP A 326 -1.63 -5.78 9.74
N LYS A 327 -2.41 -4.86 9.16
CA LYS A 327 -2.39 -4.50 7.74
C LYS A 327 -2.14 -3.00 7.55
N LEU A 328 -1.38 -2.66 6.53
CA LEU A 328 -1.09 -1.28 6.15
C LEU A 328 -2.26 -0.71 5.34
N VAL A 329 -3.13 0.06 6.00
CA VAL A 329 -4.34 0.61 5.37
C VAL A 329 -4.07 1.97 4.74
N GLY A 330 -3.14 2.72 5.32
CA GLY A 330 -2.70 4.01 4.80
C GLY A 330 -1.20 4.24 4.99
N THR A 331 -0.67 5.19 4.23
CA THR A 331 0.64 5.81 4.48
C THR A 331 0.44 7.32 4.70
N THR A 332 1.06 7.89 5.73
CA THR A 332 0.87 9.29 6.13
C THR A 332 1.23 10.22 4.97
N SER A 333 0.30 11.09 4.60
CA SER A 333 0.44 11.95 3.41
C SER A 333 0.42 13.43 3.78
N TRP A 334 -0.67 13.92 4.37
CA TRP A 334 -0.79 15.34 4.72
C TRP A 334 -1.83 15.60 5.81
N GLY A 335 -1.86 16.83 6.33
CA GLY A 335 -2.84 17.33 7.29
C GLY A 335 -2.78 18.86 7.33
N ILE A 336 -3.78 19.49 7.93
CA ILE A 336 -3.74 20.95 8.21
C ILE A 336 -3.44 21.11 9.70
N GLY A 337 -2.18 21.44 9.98
CA GLY A 337 -1.62 21.34 11.32
C GLY A 337 -1.67 19.90 11.85
N CYS A 338 -1.45 19.77 13.15
CA CYS A 338 -1.38 18.54 13.90
C CYS A 338 -2.38 18.61 15.04
N ALA A 339 -3.21 17.59 15.16
CA ALA A 339 -4.15 17.42 16.27
C ALA A 339 -5.18 18.57 16.41
N MET A 340 -5.44 19.30 15.33
CA MET A 340 -6.42 20.40 15.33
C MET A 340 -7.85 19.87 15.20
N ARG A 341 -8.78 20.58 15.83
CA ARG A 341 -10.21 20.28 15.73
C ARG A 341 -10.66 20.31 14.27
N ASN A 342 -11.40 19.26 13.85
CA ASN A 342 -11.87 19.04 12.48
C ASN A 342 -10.76 18.95 11.43
N LYS A 343 -9.50 18.70 11.79
CA LYS A 343 -8.40 18.48 10.84
C LYS A 343 -7.71 17.14 11.13
N PRO A 344 -8.38 16.00 10.87
CA PRO A 344 -7.77 14.68 11.05
C PRO A 344 -6.70 14.45 9.99
N GLY A 345 -5.66 13.66 10.30
CA GLY A 345 -4.65 13.25 9.34
C GLY A 345 -5.23 12.57 8.10
N VAL A 346 -4.58 12.83 6.96
CA VAL A 346 -4.92 12.27 5.65
C VAL A 346 -3.79 11.37 5.17
N TYR A 347 -4.18 10.18 4.71
CA TYR A 347 -3.29 9.10 4.35
C TYR A 347 -3.60 8.64 2.92
N THR A 348 -2.59 8.21 2.18
CA THR A 348 -2.81 7.55 0.90
C THR A 348 -3.42 6.17 1.14
N ARG A 349 -4.55 5.88 0.47
CA ARG A 349 -5.33 4.67 0.65
C ARG A 349 -4.67 3.48 -0.05
N ILE A 350 -4.10 2.56 0.74
CA ILE A 350 -3.33 1.42 0.20
C ILE A 350 -4.22 0.48 -0.62
N THR A 351 -5.48 0.27 -0.23
CA THR A 351 -6.41 -0.60 -1.00
C THR A 351 -6.67 -0.12 -2.44
N LYS A 352 -6.48 1.18 -2.73
CA LYS A 352 -6.53 1.72 -4.09
C LYS A 352 -5.19 1.63 -4.82
N SER A 353 -4.10 1.53 -4.07
CA SER A 353 -2.73 1.51 -4.58
C SER A 353 -2.18 0.09 -4.81
N LEU A 354 -2.88 -0.95 -4.37
CA LEU A 354 -2.40 -2.35 -4.42
C LEU A 354 -1.90 -2.80 -5.79
N SER A 355 -2.67 -2.53 -6.85
CA SER A 355 -2.26 -2.90 -8.22
C SER A 355 -0.94 -2.24 -8.61
N TRP A 356 -0.79 -0.96 -8.30
CA TRP A 356 0.46 -0.23 -8.55
C TRP A 356 1.62 -0.80 -7.73
N ILE A 357 1.40 -1.06 -6.43
CA ILE A 357 2.43 -1.63 -5.53
C ILE A 357 2.94 -2.96 -6.06
N HIS A 358 2.04 -3.90 -6.37
CA HIS A 358 2.42 -5.23 -6.87
C HIS A 358 3.11 -5.16 -8.23
N GLN A 359 2.61 -4.35 -9.16
CA GLN A 359 3.22 -4.16 -10.48
C GLN A 359 4.66 -3.62 -10.36
N GLN A 360 4.89 -2.62 -9.50
CA GLN A 360 6.24 -2.07 -9.31
C GLN A 360 7.20 -3.05 -8.64
N MET A 361 6.71 -3.93 -7.74
CA MET A 361 7.55 -4.97 -7.13
C MET A 361 7.83 -6.13 -8.08
N GLU A 362 6.94 -6.38 -9.06
CA GLU A 362 7.10 -7.42 -10.08
C GLU A 362 8.12 -7.04 -11.15
N LEU A 363 8.15 -5.76 -11.54
CA LEU A 363 9.04 -5.21 -12.57
C LEU A 363 10.51 -5.59 -12.29
N LYS A 364 11.05 -6.48 -13.13
CA LYS A 364 12.48 -6.77 -13.17
C LYS A 364 13.19 -5.68 -13.95
N ARG A 365 13.49 -4.55 -13.29
CA ARG A 365 14.31 -3.50 -13.91
C ARG A 365 15.78 -3.96 -13.95
N THR A 366 16.15 -4.67 -15.01
CA THR A 366 17.55 -4.73 -15.46
C THR A 366 17.73 -3.61 -16.47
N TRP A 367 18.26 -2.47 -16.04
CA TRP A 367 18.76 -1.50 -17.01
C TRP A 367 20.07 -2.03 -17.57
N VAL A 368 20.06 -2.38 -18.84
CA VAL A 368 21.26 -2.36 -19.67
C VAL A 368 21.74 -0.91 -19.62
N LEU A 369 22.96 -0.70 -19.12
CA LEU A 369 23.66 0.57 -19.26
C LEU A 369 23.65 0.95 -20.75
N GLN A 370 22.82 1.90 -21.16
CA GLN A 370 23.08 2.63 -22.38
C GLN A 370 24.10 3.71 -22.00
N GLY A 371 25.31 3.51 -22.51
CA GLY A 371 26.51 4.28 -22.19
C GLY A 371 26.59 5.64 -22.83
#